data_AF-A0A8I1A455-F1
#
_entry.id   AF-A0A8I1A455-F1
#
_cell.length_a   1.000
_cell.length_b   1.000
_cell.length_c   1.000
_cell.angle_alpha   90.00
_cell.angle_beta   90.00
_cell.angle_gamma   90.00
#
_symmetry.space_group_name_H-M   'P 1'
#
loop_
_entity.id
_entity.type
_entity.pdbx_description
1 polymer ?
#
loop_
_entity_poly.entity_id
_entity_poly.type
_entity_poly.pdbx_seq_one_letter_code
_entity_poly.pdbx_strand_id
1 'polypeptide(L)'
;MNWYHRWARLFLKVCNGWRGTIAVKMGELIPSLKHQNIYVRHRKPENLSPPQLNTIFHIMDQIAGSKGEVTKEERKAFVQYQKSFLNKRILQEWKKIRPGIYVRQGGAAQDELMEAAFLKMKPILYKSFYESCQGQTVVINAFTLRAFVWNHEYLTRKFGLVEDHQYWLEILEMIDDIKKNAFQTKKKSLF
;
A
#
# COMPACT_ATOMS: atom_id res chain seq x y z
N MET A 1 -36.43 -9.60 -24.34
CA MET A 1 -35.44 -10.57 -23.84
C MET A 1 -34.44 -9.81 -22.97
N ASN A 2 -34.42 -10.09 -21.66
CA ASN A 2 -34.00 -9.14 -20.62
C ASN A 2 -32.47 -8.95 -20.54
N TRP A 3 -32.01 -7.69 -20.52
CA TRP A 3 -30.59 -7.27 -20.50
C TRP A 3 -29.81 -7.89 -19.32
N TYR A 4 -30.52 -8.14 -18.22
CA TYR A 4 -30.02 -8.82 -17.01
C TYR A 4 -29.51 -10.24 -17.26
N HIS A 5 -30.14 -10.99 -18.18
CA HIS A 5 -29.70 -12.35 -18.53
C HIS A 5 -28.45 -12.37 -19.40
N ARG A 6 -28.15 -11.28 -20.13
CA ARG A 6 -26.92 -11.15 -20.92
C ARG A 6 -25.72 -10.85 -20.02
N TRP A 7 -25.89 -9.99 -19.00
CA TRP A 7 -24.88 -9.72 -17.98
C TRP A 7 -24.60 -10.93 -17.09
N ALA A 8 -25.62 -11.66 -16.64
CA ALA A 8 -25.43 -12.86 -15.83
C ALA A 8 -24.69 -13.98 -16.58
N ARG A 9 -24.94 -14.16 -17.89
CA ARG A 9 -24.22 -15.13 -18.72
C ARG A 9 -22.78 -14.69 -19.06
N LEU A 10 -22.52 -13.40 -19.22
CA LEU A 10 -21.16 -12.86 -19.36
C LEU A 10 -20.39 -13.01 -18.04
N PHE A 11 -21.01 -12.68 -16.90
CA PHE A 11 -20.44 -12.86 -15.57
C PHE A 11 -20.14 -14.33 -15.27
N LEU A 12 -21.02 -15.26 -15.63
CA LEU A 12 -20.79 -16.70 -15.47
C LEU A 12 -19.75 -17.27 -16.45
N LYS A 13 -19.66 -16.79 -17.70
CA LYS A 13 -18.57 -17.16 -18.62
C LYS A 13 -17.21 -16.60 -18.15
N VAL A 14 -17.20 -15.39 -17.61
CA VAL A 14 -16.05 -14.77 -16.95
C VAL A 14 -15.75 -15.41 -15.60
N CYS A 15 -16.66 -16.13 -14.94
CA CYS A 15 -16.32 -16.90 -13.74
C CYS A 15 -15.87 -18.33 -14.08
N ASN A 16 -16.40 -18.94 -15.16
CA ASN A 16 -16.09 -20.30 -15.57
C ASN A 16 -14.78 -20.43 -16.38
N GLY A 17 -14.30 -19.35 -17.02
CA GLY A 17 -12.94 -19.31 -17.59
C GLY A 17 -11.84 -19.09 -16.54
N TRP A 18 -12.20 -18.89 -15.27
CA TRP A 18 -11.34 -18.33 -14.22
C TRP A 18 -11.02 -19.34 -13.11
N ARG A 19 -10.78 -20.59 -13.48
CA ARG A 19 -10.17 -21.57 -12.58
C ARG A 19 -8.70 -21.15 -12.33
N GLY A 20 -8.46 -20.43 -11.22
CA GLY A 20 -7.11 -20.13 -10.71
C GLY A 20 -6.79 -18.68 -10.34
N THR A 21 -7.75 -17.75 -10.37
CA THR A 21 -7.54 -16.36 -9.90
C THR A 21 -7.86 -16.19 -8.43
N ILE A 22 -6.95 -15.59 -7.66
CA ILE A 22 -7.18 -15.17 -6.27
C ILE A 22 -7.80 -13.77 -6.30
N ALA A 23 -8.89 -13.57 -5.55
CA ALA A 23 -9.51 -12.26 -5.36
C ALA A 23 -9.02 -11.67 -4.02
N VAL A 24 -8.28 -10.57 -4.07
CA VAL A 24 -7.88 -9.83 -2.88
C VAL A 24 -8.89 -8.72 -2.63
N LYS A 25 -9.56 -8.75 -1.47
CA LYS A 25 -10.49 -7.70 -1.06
C LYS A 25 -9.69 -6.54 -0.49
N MET A 26 -9.65 -5.41 -1.20
CA MET A 26 -8.80 -4.28 -0.79
C MET A 26 -9.23 -3.68 0.54
N GLY A 27 -10.52 -3.74 0.87
CA GLY A 27 -11.03 -3.30 2.17
C GLY A 27 -10.56 -4.13 3.38
N GLU A 28 -9.98 -5.32 3.17
CA GLU A 28 -9.36 -6.12 4.24
C GLU A 28 -7.89 -5.73 4.46
N LEU A 29 -7.21 -5.29 3.39
CA LEU A 29 -5.84 -4.78 3.46
C LEU A 29 -5.79 -3.30 3.85
N ILE A 30 -6.85 -2.55 3.53
CA ILE A 30 -6.92 -1.11 3.68
C ILE A 30 -8.21 -0.75 4.43
N PRO A 31 -8.12 -0.43 5.74
CA PRO A 31 -9.29 -0.13 6.55
C PRO A 31 -10.17 1.02 6.03
N SER A 32 -9.59 2.03 5.36
CA SER A 32 -10.34 3.15 4.77
C SER A 32 -11.23 2.73 3.59
N LEU A 33 -10.92 1.61 2.94
CA LEU A 33 -11.68 1.05 1.83
C LEU A 33 -12.61 -0.07 2.26
N LYS A 34 -12.81 -0.31 3.56
CA LYS A 34 -13.56 -1.47 4.06
C LYS A 34 -15.01 -1.56 3.53
N HIS A 35 -15.65 -0.42 3.30
CA HIS A 35 -17.00 -0.34 2.71
C HIS A 35 -17.01 -0.22 1.20
N GLN A 36 -15.84 0.00 0.58
CA GLN A 36 -15.71 -0.04 -0.86
C GLN A 36 -15.48 -1.50 -1.28
N ASN A 37 -16.43 -2.08 -2.03
CA ASN A 37 -16.37 -3.46 -2.51
C ASN A 37 -15.36 -3.61 -3.67
N ILE A 38 -14.11 -3.21 -3.43
CA ILE A 38 -13.02 -3.25 -4.40
C ILE A 38 -12.30 -4.58 -4.28
N TYR A 39 -12.22 -5.29 -5.41
CA TYR A 39 -11.52 -6.55 -5.53
C TYR A 39 -10.44 -6.44 -6.59
N VAL A 40 -9.20 -6.78 -6.22
CA VAL A 40 -8.13 -7.01 -7.20
C VAL A 40 -8.11 -8.51 -7.49
N ARG A 41 -8.47 -8.88 -8.73
CA ARG A 41 -8.43 -10.28 -9.17
C ARG A 41 -7.18 -10.50 -10.02
N HIS A 42 -6.26 -11.32 -9.52
CA HIS A 42 -5.04 -11.66 -10.24
C HIS A 42 -4.62 -13.10 -9.95
N ARG A 43 -3.92 -13.75 -10.88
CA ARG A 43 -3.45 -15.14 -10.71
C ARG A 43 -2.38 -15.23 -9.61
N LYS A 44 -1.57 -14.19 -9.47
CA LYS A 44 -0.50 -14.01 -8.46
C LYS A 44 -0.32 -12.51 -8.15
N PRO A 45 -1.11 -11.90 -7.26
CA PRO A 45 -1.04 -10.46 -6.96
C PRO A 45 0.39 -9.94 -6.66
N GLU A 46 1.23 -10.79 -6.09
CA GLU A 46 2.66 -10.56 -5.83
C GLU A 46 3.52 -10.39 -7.10
N ASN A 47 3.01 -10.81 -8.26
CA ASN A 47 3.69 -10.74 -9.54
C ASN A 47 3.28 -9.55 -10.40
N LEU A 48 2.37 -8.69 -9.92
CA LEU A 48 2.02 -7.47 -10.62
C LEU A 48 3.28 -6.65 -10.92
N SER A 49 3.38 -6.12 -12.14
CA SER A 49 4.48 -5.23 -12.52
C SER A 49 4.28 -3.85 -11.88
N PRO A 50 5.35 -3.06 -11.68
CA PRO A 50 5.20 -1.70 -11.14
C PRO A 50 4.19 -0.82 -11.90
N PRO A 51 4.13 -0.83 -13.26
CA PRO A 51 3.08 -0.10 -13.99
C PRO A 51 1.65 -0.58 -13.69
N GLN A 52 1.45 -1.89 -13.52
CA GLN A 52 0.13 -2.45 -13.15
C GLN A 52 -0.26 -2.05 -11.73
N LEU A 53 0.69 -2.05 -10.80
CA LEU A 53 0.50 -1.55 -9.44
C LEU A 53 0.10 -0.08 -9.45
N ASN A 54 0.86 0.77 -10.17
CA ASN A 54 0.56 2.20 -10.32
C ASN A 54 -0.88 2.42 -10.82
N THR A 55 -1.29 1.65 -11.83
CA THR A 55 -2.64 1.73 -12.40
C THR A 55 -3.72 1.37 -11.37
N ILE A 56 -3.52 0.29 -10.61
CA ILE A 56 -4.46 -0.15 -9.58
C ILE A 56 -4.64 0.93 -8.51
N PHE A 57 -3.53 1.46 -7.99
CA PHE A 57 -3.58 2.48 -6.94
C PHE A 57 -4.13 3.82 -7.45
N HIS A 58 -3.90 4.17 -8.71
CA HIS A 58 -4.54 5.33 -9.33
C HIS A 58 -6.07 5.18 -9.41
N ILE A 59 -6.55 4.02 -9.84
CA ILE A 59 -7.99 3.72 -9.87
C ILE A 59 -8.57 3.76 -8.45
N MET A 60 -7.86 3.21 -7.46
CA MET A 60 -8.28 3.26 -6.06
C MET A 60 -8.38 4.71 -5.56
N ASP A 61 -7.43 5.58 -5.90
CA ASP A 61 -7.47 7.00 -5.58
C ASP A 61 -8.71 7.70 -6.15
N GLN A 62 -9.07 7.38 -7.40
CA GLN A 62 -10.26 7.90 -8.05
C GLN A 62 -11.56 7.44 -7.37
N ILE A 63 -11.64 6.16 -6.96
CA ILE A 63 -12.82 5.60 -6.28
C ILE A 63 -12.92 6.10 -4.84
N ALA A 64 -11.79 6.22 -4.14
CA ALA A 64 -11.75 6.71 -2.76
C ALA A 64 -12.17 8.19 -2.69
N GLY A 65 -11.88 8.96 -3.73
CA GLY A 65 -12.37 10.33 -3.88
C GLY A 65 -11.81 11.24 -2.80
N SER A 66 -10.56 11.69 -2.97
CA SER A 66 -9.86 12.55 -2.01
C SER A 66 -10.64 13.83 -1.61
N LYS A 67 -11.55 14.31 -2.46
CA LYS A 67 -12.39 15.50 -2.23
C LYS A 67 -13.82 15.24 -1.72
N GLY A 68 -14.22 13.98 -1.54
CA GLY A 68 -15.55 13.64 -1.00
C GLY A 68 -15.69 13.87 0.50
N GLU A 69 -16.89 13.72 1.05
CA GLU A 69 -17.13 13.74 2.50
C GLU A 69 -16.33 12.65 3.22
N VAL A 70 -15.92 12.92 4.47
CA VAL A 70 -15.20 11.97 5.31
C VAL A 70 -16.17 10.95 5.89
N THR A 71 -15.97 9.68 5.57
CA THR A 71 -16.72 8.54 6.11
C THR A 71 -16.34 8.25 7.57
N LYS A 72 -17.19 7.47 8.26
CA LYS A 72 -16.94 7.05 9.65
C LYS A 72 -15.68 6.20 9.77
N GLU A 73 -15.41 5.37 8.77
CA GLU A 73 -14.28 4.44 8.76
C GLU A 73 -12.96 5.16 8.48
N GLU A 74 -12.95 6.12 7.58
CA GLU A 74 -11.80 7.01 7.39
C GLU A 74 -11.49 7.78 8.67
N ARG A 75 -12.52 8.29 9.36
CA ARG A 75 -12.32 8.95 10.67
C ARG A 75 -11.75 8.01 11.71
N LYS A 76 -12.24 6.76 11.79
CA LYS A 76 -11.70 5.74 12.70
C LYS A 76 -10.25 5.38 12.36
N ALA A 77 -9.95 5.18 11.09
CA ALA A 77 -8.60 4.88 10.61
C ALA A 77 -7.63 6.04 10.87
N PHE A 78 -8.09 7.29 10.71
CA PHE A 78 -7.32 8.48 11.04
C PHE A 78 -7.03 8.61 12.54
N VAL A 79 -8.00 8.34 13.40
CA VAL A 79 -7.78 8.32 14.87
C VAL A 79 -6.75 7.24 15.25
N GLN A 80 -6.81 6.07 14.62
CA GLN A 80 -5.81 5.02 14.83
C GLN A 80 -4.42 5.45 14.33
N TYR A 81 -4.36 6.08 13.16
CA TYR A 81 -3.13 6.67 12.62
C TYR A 81 -2.48 7.64 13.60
N GLN A 82 -3.25 8.60 14.15
CA GLN A 82 -2.73 9.60 15.09
C GLN A 82 -2.21 9.00 16.41
N LYS A 83 -2.80 7.88 16.84
CA LYS A 83 -2.40 7.16 18.06
C LYS A 83 -1.22 6.22 17.85
N SER A 84 -0.87 5.88 16.60
CA SER A 84 0.21 4.94 16.31
C SER A 84 1.59 5.55 16.60
N PHE A 85 2.27 5.01 17.61
CA PHE A 85 3.67 5.33 17.90
C PHE A 85 4.60 4.91 16.75
N LEU A 86 4.31 3.78 16.11
CA LEU A 86 5.13 3.29 15.00
C LEU A 86 5.04 4.19 13.77
N ASN A 87 3.87 4.73 13.45
CA ASN A 87 3.73 5.69 12.35
C ASN A 87 4.54 6.96 12.61
N LYS A 88 4.45 7.50 13.83
CA LYS A 88 5.29 8.65 14.23
C LYS A 88 6.77 8.32 14.11
N ARG A 89 7.20 7.14 14.54
CA ARG A 89 8.59 6.69 14.43
C ARG A 89 9.04 6.53 12.98
N ILE A 90 8.19 5.99 12.09
CA ILE A 90 8.47 5.88 10.65
C ILE A 90 8.73 7.26 10.05
N LEU A 91 7.83 8.23 10.29
CA LEU A 91 7.97 9.59 9.78
C LEU A 91 9.20 10.31 10.35
N GLN A 92 9.51 10.12 11.63
CA GLN A 92 10.70 10.69 12.25
C GLN A 92 12.00 10.09 11.68
N GLU A 93 12.05 8.79 11.41
CA GLU A 93 13.19 8.19 10.74
C GLU A 93 13.31 8.67 9.29
N TRP A 94 12.22 8.76 8.55
CA TRP A 94 12.22 9.33 7.20
C TRP A 94 12.74 10.76 7.19
N LYS A 95 12.26 11.61 8.10
CA LYS A 95 12.70 13.01 8.26
C LYS A 95 14.21 13.15 8.43
N LYS A 96 14.87 12.19 9.11
CA LYS A 96 16.33 12.17 9.29
C LYS A 96 17.08 11.71 8.04
N ILE A 97 16.47 10.82 7.24
CA ILE A 97 17.11 10.19 6.08
C ILE A 97 16.94 11.04 4.82
N ARG A 98 15.73 11.58 4.60
CA ARG A 98 15.36 12.30 3.36
C ARG A 98 16.34 13.38 2.90
N PRO A 99 16.96 14.21 3.77
CA PRO A 99 17.88 15.23 3.29
C PRO A 99 19.11 14.61 2.62
N GLY A 100 19.61 13.49 3.12
CA GLY A 100 20.77 12.80 2.55
C GLY A 100 20.51 12.20 1.16
N ILE A 101 19.24 11.91 0.85
CA ILE A 101 18.81 11.42 -0.47
C ILE A 101 18.70 12.60 -1.45
N TYR A 102 18.00 13.68 -1.07
CA TYR A 102 17.72 14.79 -1.99
C TYR A 102 18.84 15.83 -2.12
N VAL A 103 19.82 15.85 -1.21
CA VAL A 103 21.02 16.71 -1.34
C VAL A 103 22.01 16.16 -2.38
N ARG A 104 21.95 14.85 -2.70
CA ARG A 104 22.83 14.22 -3.69
C ARG A 104 22.09 14.12 -5.03
N GLN A 105 22.50 14.91 -6.01
CA GLN A 105 21.83 14.96 -7.32
C GLN A 105 22.05 13.67 -8.13
N GLY A 106 20.98 12.90 -8.34
CA GLY A 106 20.69 12.04 -9.51
C GLY A 106 21.56 10.80 -9.78
N GLY A 107 20.93 9.74 -10.29
CA GLY A 107 21.58 8.55 -10.84
C GLY A 107 21.63 7.34 -9.90
N ALA A 108 22.47 6.35 -10.21
CA ALA A 108 22.59 5.09 -9.46
C ALA A 108 22.87 5.28 -7.95
N ALA A 109 23.51 6.39 -7.58
CA ALA A 109 23.76 6.74 -6.18
C ALA A 109 22.46 7.04 -5.40
N GLN A 110 21.43 7.56 -6.07
CA GLN A 110 20.12 7.82 -5.45
C GLN A 110 19.38 6.51 -5.18
N ASP A 111 19.40 5.58 -6.13
CA ASP A 111 18.79 4.25 -5.97
C ASP A 111 19.41 3.47 -4.80
N GLU A 112 20.74 3.51 -4.67
CA GLU A 112 21.46 2.90 -3.56
C GLU A 112 21.10 3.53 -2.20
N LEU A 113 20.92 4.85 -2.16
CA LEU A 113 20.49 5.57 -0.96
C LEU A 113 19.04 5.26 -0.59
N MET A 114 18.15 5.13 -1.57
CA MET A 114 16.76 4.70 -1.36
C MET A 114 16.69 3.25 -0.84
N GLU A 115 17.49 2.34 -1.40
CA GLU A 115 17.58 0.96 -0.91
C GLU A 115 18.13 0.90 0.53
N ALA A 116 19.17 1.67 0.84
CA ALA A 116 19.71 1.78 2.19
C ALA A 116 18.71 2.37 3.19
N ALA A 117 17.97 3.41 2.79
CA ALA A 117 16.91 4.01 3.57
C ALA A 117 15.81 2.99 3.89
N PHE A 118 15.38 2.23 2.88
CA PHE A 118 14.40 1.18 3.07
C PHE A 118 14.90 0.11 4.04
N LEU A 119 16.12 -0.40 3.86
CA LEU A 119 16.67 -1.43 4.75
C LEU A 119 16.71 -0.96 6.20
N LYS A 120 17.00 0.33 6.43
CA LYS A 120 16.97 0.95 7.76
C LYS A 120 15.55 1.07 8.33
N MET A 121 14.57 1.40 7.49
CA MET A 121 13.17 1.58 7.91
C MET A 121 12.36 0.27 7.93
N LYS A 122 12.83 -0.78 7.23
CA LYS A 122 12.14 -2.06 7.05
C LYS A 122 11.63 -2.67 8.38
N PRO A 123 12.41 -2.71 9.49
CA PRO A 123 11.93 -3.28 10.74
C PRO A 123 10.71 -2.56 11.32
N ILE A 124 10.70 -1.22 11.28
CA ILE A 124 9.60 -0.42 11.83
C ILE A 124 8.39 -0.40 10.89
N LEU A 125 8.60 -0.41 9.57
CA LEU A 125 7.54 -0.56 8.58
C LEU A 125 6.83 -1.90 8.73
N TYR A 126 7.58 -3.00 8.83
CA TYR A 126 7.00 -4.34 8.95
C TYR A 126 6.25 -4.50 10.27
N LYS A 127 6.81 -3.97 11.37
CA LYS A 127 6.10 -3.99 12.66
C LYS A 127 4.79 -3.20 12.61
N SER A 128 4.80 -2.01 12.00
CA SER A 128 3.58 -1.20 11.86
C SER A 128 2.53 -1.89 10.99
N PHE A 129 2.97 -2.52 9.89
CA PHE A 129 2.12 -3.34 9.03
C PHE A 129 1.42 -4.45 9.82
N TYR A 130 2.17 -5.26 10.58
CA TYR A 130 1.57 -6.36 11.36
C TYR A 130 0.59 -5.88 12.43
N GLU A 131 0.89 -4.75 13.10
CA GLU A 131 -0.04 -4.13 14.06
C GLU A 131 -1.33 -3.67 13.37
N SER A 132 -1.23 -3.10 12.16
CA SER A 132 -2.40 -2.66 11.37
C SER A 132 -3.28 -3.82 10.91
N CYS A 133 -2.69 -4.98 10.63
CA CYS A 133 -3.41 -6.20 10.22
C CYS A 133 -3.96 -7.01 11.41
N GLN A 134 -3.80 -6.55 12.66
CA GLN A 134 -4.36 -7.17 13.88
C GLN A 134 -4.11 -8.69 13.99
N GLY A 135 -2.92 -9.16 13.55
CA GLY A 135 -2.56 -10.57 13.62
C GLY A 135 -3.14 -11.46 12.52
N GLN A 136 -3.77 -10.90 11.48
CA GLN A 136 -4.07 -11.65 10.26
C GLN A 136 -2.78 -12.10 9.57
N THR A 137 -2.75 -13.33 9.06
CA THR A 137 -1.63 -13.90 8.31
C THR A 137 -1.55 -13.33 6.89
N VAL A 138 -1.26 -12.03 6.79
CA VAL A 138 -1.00 -11.37 5.52
C VAL A 138 0.48 -11.47 5.18
N VAL A 139 0.80 -12.03 4.01
CA VAL A 139 2.17 -12.10 3.51
C VAL A 139 2.64 -10.70 3.15
N ILE A 140 3.73 -10.23 3.77
CA ILE A 140 4.37 -8.97 3.39
C ILE A 140 5.09 -9.16 2.05
N ASN A 141 4.65 -8.42 1.04
CA ASN A 141 5.29 -8.27 -0.25
C ASN A 141 5.17 -6.81 -0.73
N ALA A 142 5.75 -6.49 -1.89
CA ALA A 142 5.71 -5.14 -2.45
C ALA A 142 4.27 -4.60 -2.58
N PHE A 143 3.33 -5.43 -3.02
CA PHE A 143 1.93 -5.03 -3.18
C PHE A 143 1.25 -4.71 -1.82
N THR A 144 1.39 -5.58 -0.83
CA THR A 144 0.73 -5.36 0.48
C THR A 144 1.36 -4.21 1.25
N LEU A 145 2.68 -4.06 1.18
CA LEU A 145 3.37 -2.95 1.83
C LEU A 145 3.00 -1.62 1.15
N ARG A 146 2.95 -1.60 -0.18
CA ARG A 146 2.48 -0.44 -0.93
C ARG A 146 1.04 -0.08 -0.57
N ALA A 147 0.14 -1.05 -0.45
CA ALA A 147 -1.23 -0.82 -0.03
C ALA A 147 -1.31 -0.18 1.37
N PHE A 148 -0.49 -0.66 2.30
CA PHE A 148 -0.39 -0.11 3.65
C PHE A 148 0.10 1.34 3.65
N VAL A 149 1.18 1.65 2.92
CA VAL A 149 1.73 3.01 2.86
C VAL A 149 0.78 3.96 2.09
N TRP A 150 0.16 3.48 1.01
CA TRP A 150 -0.86 4.23 0.27
C TRP A 150 -2.03 4.64 1.16
N ASN A 151 -2.49 3.76 2.06
CA ASN A 151 -3.54 4.13 3.00
C ASN A 151 -3.12 5.28 3.94
N HIS A 152 -1.84 5.35 4.33
CA HIS A 152 -1.35 6.45 5.15
C HIS A 152 -1.19 7.76 4.38
N GLU A 153 -0.67 7.71 3.15
CA GLU A 153 -0.69 8.87 2.23
C GLU A 153 -2.13 9.36 2.02
N TYR A 154 -3.05 8.46 1.70
CA TYR A 154 -4.46 8.77 1.47
C TYR A 154 -5.08 9.48 2.67
N LEU A 155 -4.93 8.93 3.88
CA LEU A 155 -5.49 9.51 5.10
C LEU A 155 -4.87 10.88 5.42
N THR A 156 -3.55 11.01 5.31
CA THR A 156 -2.88 12.28 5.63
C THR A 156 -3.25 13.38 4.63
N ARG A 157 -3.40 13.04 3.35
CA ARG A 157 -3.95 13.92 2.31
C ARG A 157 -5.40 14.32 2.61
N LYS A 158 -6.28 13.33 2.90
CA LYS A 158 -7.71 13.53 3.15
C LYS A 158 -7.99 14.43 4.35
N PHE A 159 -7.14 14.35 5.37
CA PHE A 159 -7.25 15.12 6.62
C PHE A 159 -6.32 16.34 6.69
N GLY A 160 -5.64 16.71 5.59
CA GLY A 160 -4.87 17.95 5.49
C GLY A 160 -3.55 17.98 6.27
N LEU A 161 -2.95 16.83 6.58
CA LEU A 161 -1.63 16.75 7.22
C LEU A 161 -0.53 16.84 6.16
N VAL A 162 -0.18 18.07 5.76
CA VAL A 162 0.69 18.35 4.60
C VAL A 162 2.09 17.73 4.74
N GLU A 163 2.75 17.87 5.90
CA GLU A 163 4.11 17.32 6.10
C GLU A 163 4.08 15.78 6.09
N ASP A 164 3.15 15.18 6.83
CA ASP A 164 3.00 13.72 6.88
C ASP A 164 2.66 13.14 5.50
N HIS A 165 1.76 13.78 4.76
CA HIS A 165 1.44 13.43 3.38
C HIS A 165 2.71 13.34 2.55
N GLN A 166 3.51 14.41 2.55
CA GLN A 166 4.71 14.48 1.73
C GLN A 166 5.66 13.33 2.06
N TYR A 167 5.84 13.04 3.35
CA TYR A 167 6.70 11.93 3.77
C TYR A 167 6.15 10.57 3.38
N TRP A 168 4.85 10.33 3.48
CA TRP A 168 4.27 9.05 3.04
C TRP A 168 4.32 8.87 1.52
N LEU A 169 4.18 9.96 0.76
CA LEU A 169 4.36 9.95 -0.68
C LEU A 169 5.80 9.59 -1.07
N GLU A 170 6.79 10.22 -0.43
CA GLU A 170 8.20 9.90 -0.68
C GLU A 170 8.56 8.45 -0.26
N ILE A 171 7.93 7.92 0.80
CA ILE A 171 8.08 6.51 1.21
C ILE A 171 7.42 5.55 0.19
N LEU A 172 6.31 5.94 -0.44
CA LEU A 172 5.71 5.17 -1.54
C LEU A 172 6.65 5.08 -2.73
N GLU A 173 7.25 6.19 -3.14
CA GLU A 173 8.24 6.24 -4.22
C GLU A 173 9.42 5.31 -3.92
N MET A 174 9.96 5.39 -2.70
CA MET A 174 11.00 4.47 -2.24
C MET A 174 10.57 3.00 -2.36
N ILE A 175 9.31 2.65 -2.04
CA ILE A 175 8.81 1.26 -2.17
C ILE A 175 8.72 0.80 -3.62
N ASP A 176 8.35 1.70 -4.53
CA ASP A 176 8.19 1.41 -5.95
C ASP A 176 9.53 1.20 -6.67
N ASP A 177 10.59 1.89 -6.22
CA ASP A 177 11.92 1.84 -6.82
C ASP A 177 12.77 0.65 -6.32
N ILE A 178 12.37 0.02 -5.22
CA ILE A 178 13.11 -1.10 -4.65
C ILE A 178 13.01 -2.36 -5.51
N LYS A 179 14.17 -2.96 -5.80
CA LYS A 179 14.27 -4.28 -6.42
C LYS A 179 13.54 -5.32 -5.55
N LYS A 180 12.73 -6.18 -6.19
CA LYS A 180 11.94 -7.27 -5.53
C LYS A 180 12.74 -8.10 -4.51
N ASN A 181 14.05 -8.22 -4.66
CA ASN A 181 14.93 -8.98 -3.77
C ASN A 181 15.12 -8.34 -2.39
N ALA A 182 14.96 -7.03 -2.22
CA ALA A 182 15.12 -6.37 -0.91
C ALA A 182 13.92 -6.62 0.03
N PHE A 183 12.79 -7.06 -0.51
CA PHE A 183 11.64 -7.52 0.29
C PHE A 183 11.91 -8.87 0.97
N GLN A 184 12.84 -9.67 0.45
CA GLN A 184 13.21 -10.94 1.08
C GLN A 184 13.81 -10.66 2.46
N THR A 185 13.23 -11.24 3.50
CA THR A 185 13.94 -11.45 4.75
C THR A 185 15.01 -12.49 4.43
N LYS A 186 16.31 -12.13 4.46
CA LYS A 186 17.33 -13.17 4.61
C LYS A 186 16.88 -13.98 5.81
N LYS A 187 16.62 -15.28 5.63
CA LYS A 187 16.46 -16.22 6.75
C LYS A 187 17.77 -16.20 7.54
N LYS A 188 17.97 -15.20 8.38
CA LYS A 188 18.76 -15.40 9.58
C LYS A 188 17.80 -16.09 10.54
N SER A 189 18.03 -17.38 10.72
CA SER A 189 17.55 -18.13 11.87
C SER A 189 17.68 -17.24 13.09
N LEU A 190 16.55 -16.82 13.63
CA LEU A 190 16.44 -16.40 15.03
C LEU A 190 15.73 -17.56 15.74
N PHE A 191 16.36 -18.71 15.64
CA PHE A 191 16.42 -19.77 16.63
C PHE A 191 17.90 -20.14 16.73
#